data_AF-A0A453RGG6-F1
#
_entry.id   AF-A0A453RGG6-F1
#
_cell.length_a   1.000
_cell.length_b   1.000
_cell.length_c   1.000
_cell.angle_alpha   90.00
_cell.angle_beta   90.00
_cell.angle_gamma   90.00
#
_symmetry.space_group_name_H-M   'P 1'
#
loop_
_entity.id
_entity.type
_entity.pdbx_description
1 polymer ?
#
loop_
_entity_poly.entity_id
_entity_poly.type
_entity_poly.pdbx_seq_one_letter_code
_entity_poly.pdbx_strand_id
1 'polypeptide(L)'
;MPILIFALHVTGSLNTVLSTEHRREICRYIYNHQNEDGGWGTQVLGPSTMFGSCLNYVTLRLLGEVENDALTNGRAWILLRGSATAIPQWGKIWLSVVGLYEWSGNNSIVPELWLVPHFLPIHPGRFWCFCRLVYMPMSYLYGKKFVGPITPTIMAIREELYSVSYNEIDWNKARDTCAKEDLRYPRSLLQNVIWTCLNKFVEPVLNCWPINKLRDTALKNLMKHIHYEDESTKYIGVCPINK
;
A
#
# COMPACT_ATOMS: atom_id res chain seq x y z
N MET A 1 8.36 -2.52 9.18
CA MET A 1 7.70 -2.10 10.43
C MET A 1 6.32 -1.49 10.16
N PRO A 2 6.12 -0.41 9.37
CA PRO A 2 4.78 0.14 9.14
C PRO A 2 3.72 -0.86 8.64
N ILE A 3 4.07 -1.63 7.62
CA ILE A 3 3.16 -2.62 7.00
C ILE A 3 2.70 -3.68 8.01
N LEU A 4 3.57 -4.08 8.95
CA LEU A 4 3.19 -5.00 10.04
C LEU A 4 2.14 -4.35 10.95
N ILE A 5 2.34 -3.10 11.36
CA ILE A 5 1.36 -2.37 12.19
C ILE A 5 0.03 -2.23 11.46
N PHE A 6 0.06 -2.00 10.15
CA PHE A 6 -1.15 -1.90 9.34
C PHE A 6 -1.90 -3.24 9.32
N ALA A 7 -1.20 -4.35 9.07
CA ALA A 7 -1.79 -5.68 9.10
C ALA A 7 -2.37 -6.04 10.47
N LEU A 8 -1.64 -5.75 11.56
CA LEU A 8 -2.11 -5.99 12.92
C LEU A 8 -3.32 -5.11 13.30
N HIS A 9 -3.35 -3.86 12.83
CA HIS A 9 -4.50 -2.98 13.02
C HIS A 9 -5.74 -3.51 12.29
N VAL A 10 -5.60 -3.83 11.00
CA VAL A 10 -6.68 -4.34 10.16
C VAL A 10 -7.24 -5.66 10.68
N THR A 11 -6.41 -6.53 11.24
CA THR A 11 -6.83 -7.81 11.82
C THR A 11 -7.30 -7.70 13.27
N GLY A 12 -7.25 -6.51 13.89
CA GLY A 12 -7.63 -6.31 15.29
C GLY A 12 -6.69 -7.00 16.30
N SER A 13 -5.48 -7.38 15.88
CA SER A 13 -4.53 -8.18 16.66
C SER A 13 -3.36 -7.40 17.25
N LEU A 14 -3.35 -6.06 17.09
CA LEU A 14 -2.25 -5.19 17.50
C LEU A 14 -1.87 -5.35 18.98
N ASN A 15 -2.84 -5.32 19.90
CA ASN A 15 -2.59 -5.46 21.33
C ASN A 15 -2.37 -6.91 21.78
N THR A 16 -2.67 -7.89 20.93
CA THR A 16 -2.43 -9.31 21.19
C THR A 16 -1.00 -9.70 20.82
N VAL A 17 -0.49 -9.15 19.72
CA VAL A 17 0.84 -9.49 19.19
C VAL A 17 1.93 -8.58 19.75
N LEU A 18 1.64 -7.31 20.00
CA LEU A 18 2.61 -6.33 20.49
C LEU A 18 2.31 -5.95 21.94
N SER A 19 3.29 -6.17 22.81
CA SER A 19 3.26 -5.64 24.18
C SER A 19 3.41 -4.12 24.19
N THR A 20 3.14 -3.52 25.33
CA THR A 20 3.32 -2.07 25.55
C THR A 20 4.77 -1.64 25.27
N GLU A 21 5.74 -2.47 25.65
CA GLU A 21 7.17 -2.24 25.44
C GLU A 21 7.53 -2.30 23.96
N HIS A 22 7.01 -3.28 23.22
CA HIS A 22 7.19 -3.33 21.76
C HIS A 22 6.67 -2.05 21.10
N ARG A 23 5.47 -1.60 21.48
CA ARG A 23 4.88 -0.36 20.94
C ARG A 23 5.74 0.85 21.28
N ARG A 24 6.21 0.97 22.52
CA ARG A 24 7.07 2.07 22.97
C ARG A 24 8.38 2.12 22.20
N GLU A 25 9.08 1.00 22.03
CA GLU A 25 10.35 0.98 21.31
C GLU A 25 10.17 1.15 19.79
N ILE A 26 9.02 0.74 19.23
CA ILE A 26 8.64 1.06 17.85
C ILE A 26 8.45 2.57 17.67
N CYS A 27 7.68 3.24 18.56
CA CYS A 27 7.53 4.69 18.52
C CYS A 27 8.89 5.39 18.64
N ARG A 28 9.71 4.99 19.62
CA ARG A 28 11.07 5.51 19.82
C ARG A 28 11.95 5.34 18.58
N TYR A 29 11.89 4.18 17.93
CA TYR A 29 12.60 3.94 16.68
C TYR A 29 12.16 4.92 15.60
N ILE A 30 10.86 5.13 15.41
CA ILE A 30 10.35 6.05 14.39
C ILE A 30 10.77 7.49 14.71
N TYR A 31 10.71 7.92 15.97
CA TYR A 31 11.15 9.26 16.40
C TYR A 31 12.63 9.50 16.13
N ASN A 32 13.50 8.54 16.46
CA ASN A 32 14.94 8.66 16.25
C ASN A 32 15.36 8.72 14.78
N HIS A 33 14.48 8.33 13.86
CA HIS A 33 14.75 8.30 12.41
C HIS A 33 13.94 9.34 11.64
N GLN A 34 13.29 10.29 12.33
CA GLN A 34 12.73 11.45 11.66
C GLN A 34 13.89 12.37 11.24
N ASN A 35 13.88 12.80 9.99
CA ASN A 35 14.88 13.73 9.48
C ASN A 35 14.62 15.14 10.02
N GLU A 36 15.64 16.01 9.97
CA GLU A 36 15.54 17.40 10.43
C GLU A 36 14.47 18.21 9.69
N ASP A 37 14.13 17.81 8.46
CA ASP A 37 13.06 18.43 7.68
C ASP A 37 11.64 18.02 8.13
N GLY A 38 11.53 17.09 9.10
CA GLY A 38 10.29 16.57 9.65
C GLY A 38 9.75 15.33 8.94
N GLY A 39 10.31 14.92 7.81
CA GLY A 39 9.88 13.72 7.11
C GLY A 39 10.61 12.44 7.54
N TRP A 40 10.27 11.33 6.90
CA TRP A 40 10.97 10.06 7.02
C TRP A 40 11.35 9.50 5.66
N GLY A 41 12.52 8.90 5.57
CA GLY A 41 12.98 8.23 4.37
C GLY A 41 12.43 6.81 4.21
N THR A 42 12.53 6.29 2.98
CA THR A 42 12.29 4.86 2.70
C THR A 42 13.36 3.96 3.34
N GLN A 43 14.56 4.52 3.54
CA GLN A 43 15.68 3.88 4.22
C GLN A 43 16.08 4.77 5.41
N VAL A 44 16.65 4.15 6.44
CA VAL A 44 17.05 4.81 7.69
C VAL A 44 17.94 6.03 7.48
N LEU A 45 18.92 5.93 6.58
CA LEU A 45 19.85 7.03 6.25
C LEU A 45 19.44 7.78 4.98
N GLY A 46 18.21 7.55 4.48
CA GLY A 46 17.71 8.15 3.26
C GLY A 46 17.06 9.51 3.51
N PRO A 47 17.01 10.38 2.48
CA PRO A 47 16.23 11.61 2.57
C PRO A 47 14.75 11.29 2.75
N SER A 48 13.99 12.26 3.26
CA SER A 48 12.55 12.14 3.44
C SER A 48 11.83 11.88 2.12
N THR A 49 10.90 10.92 2.15
CA THR A 49 10.08 10.55 0.99
C THR A 49 8.60 10.58 1.37
N MET A 50 7.70 10.72 0.39
CA MET A 50 6.26 10.64 0.63
C MET A 50 5.88 9.24 1.13
N PHE A 51 6.51 8.20 0.59
CA PHE A 51 6.32 6.84 1.05
C PHE A 51 6.72 6.66 2.52
N GLY A 52 7.97 7.01 2.87
CA GLY A 52 8.48 6.87 4.23
C GLY A 52 7.69 7.72 5.22
N SER A 53 7.39 8.97 4.86
CA SER A 53 6.70 9.90 5.75
C SER A 53 5.27 9.49 6.01
N CYS A 54 4.48 9.16 4.98
CA CYS A 54 3.11 8.72 5.18
C CYS A 54 3.04 7.43 6.00
N LEU A 55 3.89 6.44 5.70
CA LEU A 55 3.86 5.16 6.40
C LEU A 55 4.22 5.30 7.89
N ASN A 56 5.26 6.06 8.21
CA ASN A 56 5.66 6.27 9.61
C ASN A 56 4.65 7.15 10.35
N TYR A 57 4.12 8.21 9.72
CA TYR A 57 3.06 9.04 10.30
C TYR A 57 1.84 8.19 10.69
N VAL A 58 1.30 7.42 9.74
CA VAL A 58 0.16 6.54 10.01
C VAL A 58 0.49 5.50 11.08
N THR A 59 1.71 4.97 11.08
CA THR A 59 2.13 4.00 12.11
C THR A 59 2.05 4.60 13.52
N LEU A 60 2.59 5.81 13.72
CA LEU A 60 2.52 6.51 15.00
C LEU A 60 1.06 6.74 15.42
N ARG A 61 0.21 7.21 14.48
CA ARG A 61 -1.22 7.44 14.76
C ARG A 61 -1.95 6.15 15.16
N LEU A 62 -1.68 5.04 14.47
CA LEU A 62 -2.27 3.72 14.79
C LEU A 62 -1.74 3.14 16.12
N LEU A 63 -0.55 3.55 16.56
CA LEU A 63 0.01 3.21 17.86
C LEU A 63 -0.51 4.10 18.99
N GLY A 64 -1.39 5.05 18.69
CA GLY A 64 -2.06 5.90 19.68
C GLY A 64 -1.33 7.21 19.98
N GLU A 65 -0.27 7.53 19.25
CA GLU A 65 0.43 8.81 19.39
C GLU A 65 -0.46 9.94 18.88
N VAL A 66 -0.61 10.97 19.71
CA VAL A 66 -1.40 12.18 19.46
C VAL A 66 -0.56 13.39 19.86
N GLU A 67 -0.78 14.54 19.20
CA GLU A 67 -0.29 15.85 19.63
C GLU A 67 1.19 15.89 20.05
N ASN A 68 2.09 15.60 19.12
CA ASN A 68 3.53 15.75 19.34
C ASN A 68 4.25 16.42 18.15
N ASP A 69 5.47 16.89 18.39
CA ASP A 69 6.27 17.63 17.40
C ASP A 69 6.55 16.78 16.15
N ALA A 70 6.83 15.48 16.34
CA ALA A 70 7.10 14.58 15.23
C ALA A 70 5.91 14.45 14.27
N LEU A 71 4.70 14.29 14.81
CA LEU A 71 3.47 14.26 14.02
C LEU A 71 3.21 15.63 13.37
N THR A 72 3.41 16.72 14.09
CA THR A 72 3.19 18.08 13.56
C THR A 72 4.10 18.35 12.35
N ASN A 73 5.40 18.09 12.50
CA ASN A 73 6.39 18.28 11.46
C ASN A 73 6.19 17.31 10.29
N GLY A 74 5.89 16.04 10.59
CA GLY A 74 5.59 15.02 9.58
C GLY A 74 4.38 15.36 8.73
N ARG A 75 3.29 15.80 9.37
CA ARG A 75 2.07 16.25 8.67
C ARG A 75 2.37 17.45 7.78
N ALA A 76 3.07 18.46 8.31
CA ALA A 76 3.46 19.64 7.54
C ALA A 76 4.30 19.25 6.31
N TRP A 77 5.26 18.34 6.48
CA TRP A 77 6.10 17.83 5.40
C TRP A 77 5.28 17.14 4.30
N ILE A 78 4.34 16.28 4.68
CA ILE A 78 3.44 15.54 3.76
C ILE A 78 2.55 16.51 2.99
N LEU A 79 1.88 17.43 3.67
CA LEU A 79 0.95 18.38 3.04
C LEU A 79 1.68 19.30 2.05
N LEU A 80 2.88 19.78 2.41
CA LEU A 80 3.68 20.67 1.56
C LEU A 80 4.11 20.01 0.23
N ARG A 81 4.18 18.67 0.18
CA ARG A 81 4.66 17.91 -0.99
C ARG A 81 3.55 17.24 -1.79
N GLY A 82 2.34 17.78 -1.70
CA GLY A 82 1.20 17.31 -2.47
C GLY A 82 0.41 16.21 -1.78
N SER A 83 0.49 16.09 -0.45
CA SER A 83 -0.30 15.18 0.38
C SER A 83 -0.07 13.68 0.12
N ALA A 84 -0.78 12.82 0.86
CA ALA A 84 -0.77 11.39 0.61
C ALA A 84 -1.29 11.00 -0.78
N THR A 85 -1.95 11.89 -1.55
CA THR A 85 -2.33 11.60 -2.96
C THR A 85 -1.11 11.32 -3.86
N ALA A 86 0.05 11.91 -3.53
CA ALA A 86 1.30 11.75 -4.26
C ALA A 86 2.17 10.57 -3.78
N ILE A 87 1.69 9.74 -2.85
CA ILE A 87 2.44 8.56 -2.39
C ILE A 87 2.65 7.57 -3.57
N PRO A 88 3.80 6.88 -3.69
CA PRO A 88 3.99 5.90 -4.77
C PRO A 88 3.05 4.69 -4.64
N GLN A 89 2.92 3.92 -5.73
CA GLN A 89 1.94 2.82 -5.88
C GLN A 89 1.88 1.87 -4.67
N TRP A 90 3.01 1.45 -4.11
CA TRP A 90 3.01 0.57 -2.93
C TRP A 90 2.37 1.24 -1.71
N GLY A 91 2.62 2.53 -1.50
CA GLY A 91 1.97 3.28 -0.43
C GLY A 91 0.47 3.41 -0.67
N LYS A 92 0.04 3.64 -1.92
CA LYS A 92 -1.39 3.67 -2.28
C LYS A 92 -2.08 2.36 -1.90
N ILE A 93 -1.46 1.21 -2.21
CA ILE A 93 -1.99 -0.12 -1.89
C ILE A 93 -2.15 -0.27 -0.37
N TRP A 94 -1.09 0.01 0.40
CA TRP A 94 -1.12 -0.17 1.86
C TRP A 94 -2.09 0.79 2.54
N LEU A 95 -2.15 2.05 2.11
CA LEU A 95 -3.14 2.98 2.61
C LEU A 95 -4.56 2.56 2.20
N SER A 96 -4.77 1.93 1.04
CA SER A 96 -6.08 1.42 0.64
C SER A 96 -6.54 0.25 1.51
N VAL A 97 -5.64 -0.67 1.83
CA VAL A 97 -5.90 -1.79 2.75
C VAL A 97 -6.30 -1.29 4.14
N VAL A 98 -5.65 -0.24 4.64
CA VAL A 98 -5.97 0.37 5.95
C VAL A 98 -7.26 1.20 5.91
N GLY A 99 -7.71 1.62 4.72
CA GLY A 99 -8.87 2.50 4.55
C GLY A 99 -8.54 3.99 4.58
N LEU A 100 -7.30 4.36 4.25
CA LEU A 100 -6.86 5.74 4.12
C LEU A 100 -6.76 6.21 2.66
N TYR A 101 -7.00 5.35 1.66
CA TYR A 101 -6.87 5.69 0.24
C TYR A 101 -7.89 4.89 -0.57
N GLU A 102 -8.52 5.48 -1.58
CA GLU A 102 -9.50 4.72 -2.39
C GLU A 102 -8.80 3.81 -3.40
N TRP A 103 -9.29 2.57 -3.54
CA TRP A 103 -8.76 1.62 -4.52
C TRP A 103 -8.82 2.13 -5.95
N SER A 104 -9.75 3.05 -6.25
CA SER A 104 -9.85 3.71 -7.56
C SER A 104 -8.61 4.55 -7.88
N GLY A 105 -7.90 5.08 -6.87
CA GLY A 105 -6.66 5.83 -7.08
C GLY A 105 -5.40 4.96 -7.18
N ASN A 106 -5.54 3.64 -7.28
CA ASN A 106 -4.41 2.75 -7.58
C ASN A 106 -4.36 2.43 -9.08
N ASN A 107 -3.17 2.18 -9.61
CA ASN A 107 -3.07 1.47 -10.89
C ASN A 107 -3.56 0.04 -10.71
N SER A 108 -4.23 -0.51 -11.74
CA SER A 108 -4.79 -1.85 -11.65
C SER A 108 -3.71 -2.90 -11.41
N ILE A 109 -3.92 -3.74 -10.40
CA ILE A 109 -3.13 -4.94 -10.16
C ILE A 109 -4.02 -6.08 -10.61
N VAL A 110 -3.69 -6.77 -11.69
CA VAL A 110 -4.64 -7.63 -12.41
C VAL A 110 -4.55 -9.08 -11.89
N PRO A 111 -5.47 -9.58 -11.02
CA PRO A 111 -5.46 -10.98 -10.58
C PRO A 111 -5.44 -11.98 -11.73
N GLU A 112 -6.12 -11.65 -12.82
CA GLU A 112 -6.35 -12.52 -13.97
C GLU A 112 -5.06 -12.84 -14.72
N LEU A 113 -3.98 -12.07 -14.53
CA LEU A 113 -2.65 -12.43 -15.02
C LEU A 113 -2.15 -13.77 -14.49
N TRP A 114 -2.65 -14.22 -13.34
CA TRP A 114 -2.31 -15.53 -12.76
C TRP A 114 -3.05 -16.71 -13.40
N LEU A 115 -3.96 -16.44 -14.34
CA LEU A 115 -4.69 -17.48 -15.10
C LEU A 115 -4.18 -17.63 -16.53
N VAL A 116 -3.33 -16.72 -17.02
CA VAL A 116 -2.85 -16.78 -18.40
C VAL A 116 -1.90 -17.97 -18.60
N PRO A 117 -1.71 -18.49 -19.82
CA PRO A 117 -0.77 -19.58 -20.04
C PRO A 117 0.66 -19.24 -19.62
N HIS A 118 1.33 -20.16 -18.90
CA HIS A 118 2.67 -19.96 -18.35
C HIS A 118 3.74 -19.64 -19.41
N PHE A 119 3.54 -20.03 -20.67
CA PHE A 119 4.50 -19.74 -21.74
C PHE A 119 4.56 -18.27 -22.14
N LEU A 120 3.54 -17.46 -21.78
CA LEU A 120 3.50 -16.04 -22.09
C LEU A 120 4.49 -15.25 -21.23
N PRO A 121 5.22 -14.26 -21.78
CA PRO A 121 6.23 -13.50 -21.05
C PRO A 121 5.66 -12.66 -19.90
N ILE A 122 4.36 -12.33 -19.96
CA ILE A 122 3.64 -11.55 -18.94
C ILE A 122 3.13 -12.40 -17.77
N HIS A 123 3.29 -13.72 -17.82
CA HIS A 123 2.80 -14.59 -16.77
C HIS A 123 3.61 -14.37 -15.46
N PRO A 124 2.96 -14.08 -14.31
CA PRO A 124 3.66 -13.76 -13.06
C PRO A 124 4.65 -14.84 -12.59
N GLY A 125 4.41 -16.10 -12.96
CA GLY A 125 5.34 -17.21 -12.70
C GLY A 125 6.76 -17.02 -13.28
N ARG A 126 6.93 -16.15 -14.28
CA ARG A 126 8.22 -15.80 -14.90
C ARG A 126 8.87 -14.55 -14.32
N PHE A 127 8.19 -13.83 -13.43
CA PHE A 127 8.77 -12.65 -12.79
C PHE A 127 9.80 -13.06 -11.75
N TRP A 128 10.71 -12.14 -11.42
CA TRP A 128 11.63 -12.30 -10.30
C TRP A 128 10.86 -12.69 -9.03
N CYS A 129 11.38 -13.65 -8.28
CA CYS A 129 10.65 -14.30 -7.18
C CYS A 129 10.10 -13.30 -6.14
N PHE A 130 10.89 -12.30 -5.74
CA PHE A 130 10.45 -11.25 -4.81
C PHE A 130 9.28 -10.44 -5.38
N CYS A 131 9.36 -10.03 -6.65
CA CYS A 131 8.27 -9.32 -7.31
C CYS A 131 7.01 -10.20 -7.34
N ARG A 132 7.13 -11.44 -7.80
CA ARG A 132 6.02 -12.40 -7.87
C ARG A 132 5.34 -12.60 -6.51
N LEU A 133 6.12 -12.87 -5.46
CA LEU A 133 5.60 -13.21 -4.12
C LEU A 133 5.02 -12.00 -3.40
N VAL A 134 5.50 -10.78 -3.64
CA VAL A 134 4.89 -9.57 -3.07
C VAL A 134 3.61 -9.18 -3.83
N TYR A 135 3.62 -9.23 -5.16
CA TYR A 135 2.45 -8.87 -5.95
C TYR A 135 1.32 -9.90 -5.90
N MET A 136 1.60 -11.16 -5.53
CA MET A 136 0.57 -12.19 -5.37
C MET A 136 -0.51 -11.81 -4.34
N PRO A 137 -0.21 -11.57 -3.04
CA PRO A 137 -1.19 -11.14 -2.06
C PRO A 137 -1.74 -9.74 -2.37
N MET A 138 -0.94 -8.81 -2.91
CA MET A 138 -1.43 -7.49 -3.33
C MET A 138 -2.49 -7.59 -4.43
N SER A 139 -2.30 -8.49 -5.40
CA SER A 139 -3.31 -8.76 -6.45
C SER A 139 -4.59 -9.30 -5.85
N TYR A 140 -4.49 -10.20 -4.87
CA TYR A 140 -5.64 -10.75 -4.17
C TYR A 140 -6.44 -9.64 -3.44
N LEU A 141 -5.75 -8.81 -2.65
CA LEU A 141 -6.34 -7.71 -1.91
C LEU A 141 -6.97 -6.66 -2.84
N TYR A 142 -6.30 -6.32 -3.94
CA TYR A 142 -6.84 -5.40 -4.96
C TYR A 142 -8.07 -5.97 -5.65
N GLY A 143 -8.04 -7.25 -6.04
CA GLY A 143 -9.19 -7.89 -6.70
C GLY A 143 -10.40 -8.04 -5.78
N LYS A 144 -10.17 -8.18 -4.47
CA LYS A 144 -11.23 -8.12 -3.45
C LYS A 144 -11.63 -6.71 -3.03
N LYS A 145 -10.85 -5.68 -3.42
CA LYS A 145 -10.99 -4.31 -2.92
C LYS A 145 -11.07 -4.27 -1.40
N PHE A 146 -10.21 -5.06 -0.75
CA PHE A 146 -10.24 -5.21 0.70
C PHE A 146 -9.93 -3.88 1.39
N VAL A 147 -10.73 -3.53 2.39
CA VAL A 147 -10.54 -2.36 3.25
C VAL A 147 -10.75 -2.79 4.69
N GLY A 148 -9.83 -2.42 5.58
CA GLY A 148 -9.94 -2.67 7.01
C GLY A 148 -11.03 -1.84 7.70
N PRO A 149 -11.22 -2.03 9.02
CA PRO A 149 -12.23 -1.31 9.77
C PRO A 149 -12.00 0.21 9.76
N ILE A 150 -13.03 0.98 9.44
CA ILE A 150 -12.99 2.45 9.50
C ILE A 150 -13.25 2.90 10.94
N THR A 151 -12.17 3.08 11.70
CA THR A 151 -12.21 3.54 13.09
C THR A 151 -12.19 5.08 13.19
N PRO A 152 -12.51 5.68 14.36
CA PRO A 152 -12.34 7.11 14.56
C PRO A 152 -10.90 7.60 14.27
N THR A 153 -9.90 6.80 14.58
CA THR A 153 -8.49 7.09 14.24
C THR A 153 -8.27 7.15 12.73
N ILE A 154 -8.83 6.20 11.97
CA ILE A 154 -8.75 6.23 10.49
C ILE A 154 -9.43 7.48 9.93
N MET A 155 -10.61 7.84 10.44
CA MET A 155 -11.31 9.07 10.04
C MET A 155 -10.48 10.32 10.33
N ALA A 156 -9.85 10.41 11.51
CA ALA A 156 -8.97 11.52 11.85
C ALA A 156 -7.76 11.61 10.89
N ILE A 157 -7.10 10.48 10.61
CA ILE A 157 -5.95 10.44 9.70
C ILE A 157 -6.35 10.88 8.27
N ARG A 158 -7.57 10.59 7.80
CA ARG A 158 -8.08 11.08 6.51
C ARG A 158 -8.18 12.62 6.45
N GLU A 159 -8.45 13.29 7.56
CA GLU A 159 -8.44 14.76 7.62
C GLU A 159 -7.02 15.32 7.87
N GLU A 160 -6.08 14.49 8.31
CA GLU A 160 -4.70 14.87 8.60
C GLU A 160 -3.80 14.82 7.35
N LEU A 161 -3.91 13.78 6.53
CA LEU A 161 -2.97 13.44 5.44
C LEU A 161 -3.23 14.16 4.11
N TYR A 162 -4.38 14.80 3.97
CA TYR A 162 -4.88 15.34 2.71
C TYR A 162 -5.07 16.86 2.79
N SER A 163 -4.77 17.57 1.70
CA SER A 163 -4.90 19.03 1.62
C SER A 163 -6.32 19.50 1.28
N VAL A 164 -7.17 18.58 0.85
CA VAL A 164 -8.60 18.77 0.54
C VAL A 164 -9.39 17.73 1.32
N SER A 165 -10.70 17.94 1.47
CA SER A 165 -11.55 16.95 2.15
C SER A 165 -11.44 15.59 1.45
N TYR A 166 -11.41 14.51 2.24
CA TYR A 166 -11.23 13.15 1.73
C TYR A 166 -12.20 12.78 0.60
N ASN A 167 -13.45 13.23 0.71
CA ASN A 167 -14.52 12.93 -0.25
C ASN A 167 -14.40 13.74 -1.56
N GLU A 168 -13.59 14.79 -1.59
CA GLU A 168 -13.40 15.67 -2.74
C GLU A 168 -12.13 15.33 -3.54
N ILE A 169 -11.38 14.31 -3.11
CA ILE A 169 -10.15 13.88 -3.77
C ILE A 169 -10.49 13.27 -5.14
N ASP A 170 -9.90 13.81 -6.20
CA ASP A 170 -9.89 13.17 -7.52
C ASP A 170 -8.91 11.98 -7.51
N TRP A 171 -9.43 10.81 -7.17
CA TRP A 171 -8.65 9.57 -7.15
C TRP A 171 -8.15 9.16 -8.54
N ASN A 172 -8.83 9.54 -9.63
CA ASN A 172 -8.32 9.25 -10.97
C ASN A 172 -7.04 10.02 -11.26
N LYS A 173 -6.97 11.30 -10.86
CA LYS A 173 -5.74 12.10 -10.93
C LYS A 173 -4.68 11.58 -9.95
N ALA A 174 -5.10 11.21 -8.74
CA ALA A 174 -4.19 10.69 -7.73
C ALA A 174 -3.48 9.41 -8.21
N ARG A 175 -4.14 8.57 -9.02
CA ARG A 175 -3.57 7.35 -9.64
C ARG A 175 -2.23 7.56 -10.33
N ASP A 176 -2.12 8.64 -11.10
CA ASP A 176 -0.95 8.94 -11.90
C ASP A 176 0.04 9.89 -11.21
N THR A 177 -0.32 10.37 -10.02
CA THR A 177 0.50 11.27 -9.22
C THR A 177 1.52 10.49 -8.40
N CYS A 178 2.75 10.99 -8.34
CA CYS A 178 3.85 10.49 -7.51
C CYS A 178 4.74 11.67 -7.12
N ALA A 179 5.12 11.77 -5.84
CA ALA A 179 6.02 12.79 -5.36
C ALA A 179 7.39 12.68 -6.05
N LYS A 180 8.04 13.83 -6.28
CA LYS A 180 9.35 13.88 -6.96
C LYS A 180 10.42 13.16 -6.15
N GLU A 181 10.33 13.20 -4.82
CA GLU A 181 11.26 12.56 -3.89
C GLU A 181 11.22 11.02 -4.00
N ASP A 182 10.09 10.45 -4.42
CA ASP A 182 9.90 9.01 -4.60
C ASP A 182 10.16 8.54 -6.04
N LEU A 183 10.17 9.46 -7.02
CA LEU A 183 10.22 9.12 -8.44
C LEU A 183 11.66 8.81 -8.90
N ARG A 184 12.11 7.58 -8.63
CA ARG A 184 13.44 7.11 -9.09
C ARG A 184 13.49 6.75 -10.57
N TYR A 185 12.45 6.09 -11.06
CA TYR A 185 12.35 5.66 -12.46
C TYR A 185 11.06 6.24 -13.05
N PRO A 186 11.15 7.30 -13.89
CA PRO A 186 9.97 7.85 -14.53
C PRO A 186 9.38 6.82 -15.50
N ARG A 187 8.04 6.79 -15.57
CA ARG A 187 7.33 5.90 -16.49
C ARG A 187 7.66 6.26 -17.94
N SER A 188 8.00 5.27 -18.74
CA SER A 188 8.17 5.47 -20.18
C SER A 188 6.83 5.73 -20.86
N LEU A 189 6.85 6.31 -22.07
CA LEU A 189 5.62 6.53 -22.86
C LEU A 189 4.86 5.21 -23.08
N LEU A 190 5.58 4.14 -23.39
CA LEU A 190 5.00 2.80 -23.56
C LEU A 190 4.29 2.32 -22.28
N GLN A 191 4.93 2.50 -21.11
CA GLN A 191 4.32 2.14 -19.84
C GLN A 191 3.06 2.99 -19.55
N ASN A 192 3.07 4.28 -19.87
CA ASN A 192 1.90 5.14 -19.71
C ASN A 192 0.73 4.69 -20.59
N VAL A 193 1.00 4.28 -21.83
CA VAL A 193 -0.02 3.70 -22.73
C VAL A 193 -0.57 2.39 -22.17
N ILE A 194 0.30 1.48 -21.71
CA ILE A 194 -0.10 0.21 -21.10
C ILE A 194 -0.98 0.46 -19.87
N TRP A 195 -0.56 1.33 -18.95
CA TRP A 195 -1.33 1.64 -17.75
C TRP A 195 -2.66 2.32 -18.07
N THR A 196 -2.69 3.24 -19.04
CA THR A 196 -3.93 3.86 -19.49
C THR A 196 -4.88 2.83 -20.07
N CYS A 197 -4.37 1.90 -20.89
CA CYS A 197 -5.17 0.82 -21.46
C CYS A 197 -5.73 -0.10 -20.36
N LEU A 198 -4.87 -0.52 -19.43
CA LEU A 198 -5.25 -1.37 -18.30
C LEU A 198 -6.35 -0.72 -17.45
N ASN A 199 -6.20 0.56 -17.10
CA ASN A 199 -7.12 1.24 -16.20
C ASN A 199 -8.43 1.67 -16.87
N LYS A 200 -8.40 2.13 -18.14
CA LYS A 200 -9.60 2.64 -18.83
C LYS A 200 -10.41 1.59 -19.56
N PHE A 201 -9.80 0.49 -19.97
CA PHE A 201 -10.47 -0.53 -20.78
C PHE A 201 -10.45 -1.90 -20.10
N VAL A 202 -9.28 -2.43 -19.77
CA VAL A 202 -9.16 -3.81 -19.27
C VAL A 202 -9.83 -3.97 -17.91
N GLU A 203 -9.55 -3.08 -16.95
CA GLU A 203 -10.11 -3.15 -15.60
C GLU A 203 -11.64 -3.02 -15.58
N PRO A 204 -12.28 -2.05 -16.28
CA PRO A 204 -13.74 -2.02 -16.40
C PRO A 204 -14.32 -3.29 -17.02
N VAL A 205 -13.72 -3.80 -18.10
CA VAL A 205 -14.16 -5.02 -18.77
C VAL A 205 -14.08 -6.23 -17.83
N LEU A 206 -12.99 -6.37 -17.07
CA LEU A 206 -12.82 -7.43 -16.09
C LEU A 206 -13.80 -7.35 -14.91
N ASN A 207 -14.36 -6.16 -14.62
CA ASN A 207 -15.39 -5.99 -13.60
C ASN A 207 -16.83 -6.17 -14.13
N CYS A 208 -17.01 -6.21 -15.46
CA CYS A 208 -18.32 -6.42 -16.07
C CYS A 208 -18.72 -7.90 -16.08
N TRP A 209 -20.01 -8.17 -15.88
CA TRP A 209 -20.55 -9.51 -16.08
C TRP A 209 -20.57 -9.86 -17.59
N PRO A 210 -20.22 -11.10 -18.00
CA PRO A 210 -19.86 -12.26 -17.18
C PRO A 210 -18.35 -12.41 -16.91
N ILE A 211 -17.52 -11.48 -17.39
CA ILE A 211 -16.06 -11.55 -17.36
C ILE A 211 -15.53 -11.49 -15.92
N ASN A 212 -16.23 -10.81 -15.02
CA ASN A 212 -15.92 -10.79 -13.59
C ASN A 212 -15.83 -12.18 -12.93
N LYS A 213 -16.41 -13.23 -13.52
CA LYS A 213 -16.19 -14.62 -13.08
C LYS A 213 -14.73 -15.08 -13.21
N LEU A 214 -13.97 -14.49 -14.12
CA LEU A 214 -12.52 -14.70 -14.22
C LEU A 214 -11.80 -14.19 -12.99
N ARG A 215 -12.22 -13.03 -12.46
CA ARG A 215 -11.68 -12.47 -11.21
C ARG A 215 -11.89 -13.43 -10.05
N ASP A 216 -13.08 -13.97 -9.89
CA ASP A 216 -13.35 -14.97 -8.83
C ASP A 216 -12.48 -16.22 -8.97
N THR A 217 -12.27 -16.67 -10.20
CA THR A 217 -11.38 -17.82 -10.49
C THR A 217 -9.93 -17.50 -10.17
N ALA A 218 -9.46 -16.32 -10.55
CA ALA A 218 -8.11 -15.83 -10.30
C ALA A 218 -7.85 -15.68 -8.81
N LEU A 219 -8.80 -15.14 -8.06
CA LEU A 219 -8.71 -14.98 -6.61
C LEU A 219 -8.64 -16.32 -5.88
N LYS A 220 -9.44 -17.32 -6.31
CA LYS A 220 -9.34 -18.70 -5.78
C LYS A 220 -7.97 -19.32 -6.08
N ASN A 221 -7.43 -19.10 -7.29
CA ASN A 221 -6.11 -19.61 -7.65
C ASN A 221 -5.00 -18.94 -6.84
N LEU A 222 -5.06 -17.61 -6.69
CA LEU A 222 -4.14 -16.83 -5.87
C LEU A 222 -4.13 -17.32 -4.42
N MET A 223 -5.30 -17.55 -3.82
CA MET A 223 -5.38 -18.04 -2.43
C MET A 223 -4.72 -19.41 -2.26
N LYS A 224 -4.85 -20.32 -3.24
CA LYS A 224 -4.13 -21.60 -3.22
C LYS A 224 -2.60 -21.40 -3.22
N HIS A 225 -2.11 -20.46 -4.02
CA HIS A 225 -0.67 -20.16 -4.06
C HIS A 225 -0.18 -19.49 -2.76
N ILE A 226 -1.00 -18.61 -2.15
CA ILE A 226 -0.70 -17.99 -0.86
C ILE A 226 -0.59 -19.07 0.22
N HIS A 227 -1.58 -19.96 0.35
CA HIS A 227 -1.52 -21.07 1.31
C HIS A 227 -0.32 -22.00 1.07
N TYR A 228 -0.01 -22.31 -0.19
CA TYR A 228 1.16 -23.12 -0.52
C TYR A 228 2.47 -22.47 -0.07
N GLU A 229 2.62 -21.16 -0.29
CA GLU A 229 3.79 -20.42 0.19
C GLU A 229 3.86 -20.41 1.72
N ASP A 230 2.74 -20.16 2.39
CA ASP A 230 2.66 -20.18 3.85
C ASP A 230 3.07 -21.55 4.41
N GLU A 231 2.51 -22.64 3.89
CA GLU A 231 2.82 -24.00 4.36
C GLU A 231 4.29 -24.39 4.07
N SER A 232 4.78 -24.09 2.87
CA SER A 232 6.15 -24.48 2.46
C SER A 232 7.23 -23.67 3.18
N THR A 233 6.94 -22.44 3.59
CA THR A 233 7.85 -21.58 4.35
C THR A 233 7.62 -21.61 5.86
N LYS A 234 6.66 -22.40 6.35
CA LYS A 234 6.22 -22.42 7.76
C LYS A 234 5.79 -21.03 8.25
N TYR A 235 5.04 -20.31 7.43
CA TYR A 235 4.47 -18.98 7.69
C TYR A 235 5.53 -17.88 7.93
N ILE A 236 6.74 -18.09 7.42
CA ILE A 236 7.82 -17.09 7.47
C ILE A 236 7.77 -16.19 6.24
N GLY A 237 7.37 -16.73 5.09
CA GLY A 237 7.43 -16.07 3.79
C GLY A 237 8.86 -15.81 3.31
N VAL A 238 8.99 -15.24 2.11
CA VAL A 238 10.31 -14.89 1.53
C VAL A 238 10.89 -13.61 2.12
N CYS A 239 10.03 -12.70 2.58
CA CYS A 239 10.42 -11.41 3.12
C CYS A 239 9.32 -10.80 4.01
N PRO A 240 9.65 -9.80 4.85
CA PRO A 240 8.68 -9.19 5.78
C PRO A 240 7.49 -8.47 5.14
N ILE A 241 7.49 -8.26 3.82
CA ILE A 241 6.39 -7.62 3.08
C ILE A 241 5.41 -8.67 2.55
N ASN A 242 5.93 -9.85 2.19
CA ASN A 242 5.13 -10.96 1.71
C ASN A 242 4.42 -11.69 2.86
N LYS A 243 5.04 -11.75 4.03
CA LYS A 243 4.51 -12.29 5.29
C LYS A 243 3.50 -11.36 5.97
#